data_AF-A0A1F5AHL2-F1
#
_entry.id   AF-A0A1F5AHL2-F1
#
_cell.length_a   1.000
_cell.length_b   1.000
_cell.length_c   1.000
_cell.angle_alpha   90.00
_cell.angle_beta   90.00
_cell.angle_gamma   90.00
#
_symmetry.space_group_name_H-M   'P 1'
#
loop_
_entity.id
_entity.type
_entity.pdbx_description
1 polymer ?
#
loop_
_entity_poly.entity_id
_entity_poly.type
_entity_poly.pdbx_seq_one_letter_code
_entity_poly.pdbx_strand_id
1 'polypeptide(L)'
;MIRQFAPGCALSIYKPHLAERLGRFLQPILGADEPWMVCCRKDSQFGAETELVNVCPGCDKRFRLDYARTTTISAWEILARSDGFPFPDYGGRKMSIIDACPVRDQPRVHDAVRALLKRMNITFLEPKATRTQSICCGDSWPIAHSCLAILTT
;
A
#
# COMPACT_ATOMS: atom_id res chain seq x y z
N MET A 1 9.34 4.23 19.24
CA MET A 1 8.65 4.51 17.96
C MET A 1 7.39 3.66 17.94
N ILE A 2 6.23 4.29 17.75
CA ILE A 2 4.93 3.60 17.65
C ILE A 2 4.77 3.10 16.22
N ARG A 3 4.17 1.93 16.01
CA ARG A 3 3.85 1.42 14.68
C ARG A 3 2.35 1.20 14.60
N GLN A 4 1.67 1.71 13.58
CA GLN A 4 0.22 1.59 13.48
C GLN A 4 -0.21 1.26 12.05
N PHE A 5 -1.22 0.40 11.94
CA PHE A 5 -1.82 0.07 10.64
C PHE A 5 -2.81 1.14 10.20
N ALA A 6 -2.57 1.77 9.07
CA ALA A 6 -3.44 2.77 8.45
C ALA A 6 -4.09 2.21 7.18
N PRO A 7 -5.26 1.55 7.27
CA PRO A 7 -5.96 0.97 6.10
C PRO A 7 -6.43 2.03 5.10
N GLY A 8 -6.53 3.29 5.52
CA GLY A 8 -7.03 4.38 4.70
C GLY A 8 -8.55 4.34 4.51
N CYS A 9 -9.13 5.48 4.12
CA CYS A 9 -10.58 5.62 4.04
C CYS A 9 -11.23 4.70 3.00
N ALA A 10 -10.63 4.58 1.81
CA ALA A 10 -11.23 3.82 0.71
C ALA A 10 -11.38 2.32 1.03
N LEU A 11 -10.34 1.68 1.56
CA LEU A 11 -10.40 0.26 1.92
C LEU A 11 -11.38 0.05 3.07
N SER A 12 -11.33 0.90 4.11
CA SER A 12 -12.21 0.78 5.27
C SER A 12 -13.69 1.02 4.94
N ILE A 13 -14.00 1.92 3.99
CA ILE A 13 -15.38 2.19 3.57
C ILE A 13 -15.88 1.10 2.61
N TYR A 14 -15.09 0.75 1.59
CA TYR A 14 -15.56 -0.13 0.52
C TYR A 14 -15.50 -1.61 0.89
N LYS A 15 -14.46 -2.04 1.61
CA LYS A 15 -14.24 -3.45 2.01
C LYS A 15 -13.69 -3.54 3.44
N PRO A 16 -14.47 -3.17 4.47
CA PRO A 16 -14.03 -3.17 5.87
C PRO A 16 -13.51 -4.53 6.32
N HIS A 17 -14.16 -5.63 5.92
CA HIS A 17 -13.73 -6.99 6.25
C HIS A 17 -12.31 -7.33 5.73
N LEU A 18 -11.85 -6.72 4.63
CA LEU A 18 -10.48 -6.88 4.14
C LEU A 18 -9.49 -6.04 4.95
N ALA A 19 -9.89 -4.83 5.36
CA ALA A 19 -9.09 -4.01 6.29
C ALA A 19 -8.88 -4.75 7.62
N GLU A 20 -9.94 -5.34 8.19
CA GLU A 20 -9.87 -6.12 9.42
C GLU A 20 -9.01 -7.37 9.27
N ARG A 21 -9.17 -8.12 8.16
CA ARG A 21 -8.37 -9.32 7.90
C ARG A 21 -6.89 -8.99 7.74
N LEU A 22 -6.56 -7.92 7.03
CA LEU A 22 -5.17 -7.46 6.89
C LEU A 22 -4.63 -6.93 8.22
N GLY A 23 -5.44 -6.18 8.98
CA GLY A 23 -5.09 -5.70 10.31
C GLY A 23 -4.73 -6.84 11.27
N ARG A 24 -5.55 -7.89 11.33
CA ARG A 24 -5.26 -9.10 12.14
C ARG A 24 -3.95 -9.79 11.74
N PHE A 25 -3.64 -9.83 10.45
CA PHE A 25 -2.37 -10.39 9.98
C PHE A 25 -1.17 -9.52 10.38
N LEU A 26 -1.34 -8.19 10.32
CA LEU A 26 -0.27 -7.24 10.64
C LEU A 26 -0.07 -7.04 12.14
N GLN A 27 -1.11 -7.18 12.98
CA GLN A 27 -1.05 -6.98 14.43
C GLN A 27 0.18 -7.62 15.11
N PRO A 28 0.47 -8.93 14.94
CA PRO A 28 1.65 -9.55 15.57
C PRO A 28 2.99 -8.98 15.03
N ILE A 29 3.00 -8.44 13.81
CA ILE A 29 4.18 -7.83 13.19
C ILE A 29 4.40 -6.42 13.72
N LEU A 30 3.32 -5.67 13.97
CA LEU A 30 3.37 -4.27 14.38
C LEU A 30 3.50 -4.10 15.90
N GLY A 31 3.02 -5.08 16.68
CA GLY A 31 2.92 -4.96 18.14
C GLY A 31 1.91 -3.88 18.56
N ALA A 32 0.90 -3.62 17.73
CA ALA A 32 -0.08 -2.58 17.92
C ALA A 32 -1.49 -3.11 17.70
N ASP A 33 -2.37 -2.81 18.65
CA ASP A 33 -3.71 -3.41 18.72
C ASP A 33 -4.75 -2.66 17.91
N GLU A 34 -4.61 -1.33 17.76
CA GLU A 34 -5.61 -0.50 17.10
C GLU A 34 -5.11 0.12 15.79
N PRO A 35 -5.91 0.07 14.70
CA PRO A 35 -5.58 0.72 13.46
C PRO A 35 -5.72 2.24 13.57
N TRP A 36 -4.88 2.96 12.82
CA TRP A 36 -5.02 4.39 12.61
C TRP A 36 -6.19 4.68 11.66
N MET A 37 -7.29 5.17 12.23
CA MET A 37 -8.53 5.47 11.51
C MET A 37 -8.72 6.95 11.17
N VAL A 38 -7.78 7.82 11.55
CA VAL A 38 -7.85 9.25 11.25
C VAL A 38 -7.46 9.51 9.79
N CYS A 39 -8.28 10.30 9.09
CA CYS A 39 -8.03 10.67 7.70
C CYS A 39 -6.67 11.38 7.55
N CYS A 40 -5.84 10.93 6.60
CA CYS A 40 -4.54 11.54 6.30
C CYS A 40 -4.59 13.02 5.85
N ARG A 41 -5.78 13.55 5.53
CA ARG A 41 -5.99 14.97 5.22
C ARG A 41 -6.40 15.81 6.42
N LYS A 42 -6.78 15.19 7.52
CA LYS A 42 -7.08 15.91 8.75
C LYS A 42 -5.75 16.22 9.41
N ASP A 43 -5.49 17.50 9.71
CA ASP A 43 -4.32 17.95 10.43
C ASP A 43 -4.22 17.22 11.79
N SER A 44 -3.50 16.12 11.76
CA SER A 44 -3.36 15.17 12.84
C SER A 44 -2.06 15.47 13.56
N GLN A 45 -2.16 15.81 14.84
CA GLN A 45 -0.99 16.00 15.67
C GLN A 45 -0.50 14.65 16.19
N PHE A 46 0.63 14.19 15.67
CA PHE A 46 1.29 12.99 16.18
C PHE A 46 2.00 13.31 17.49
N GLY A 47 1.49 12.77 18.60
CA GLY A 47 2.04 12.96 19.95
C GLY A 47 3.41 12.27 20.17
N ALA A 48 3.76 11.31 19.32
CA ALA A 48 5.01 10.56 19.35
C ALA A 48 5.46 10.19 17.92
N GLU A 49 6.75 9.84 17.76
CA GLU A 49 7.28 9.30 16.50
C GLU A 49 6.52 8.02 16.11
N THR A 50 5.87 8.06 14.96
CA THR A 50 4.92 7.03 14.52
C THR A 50 5.25 6.54 13.10
N GLU A 51 5.48 5.24 12.94
CA GLU A 51 5.56 4.58 11.65
C GLU A 51 4.17 4.08 11.23
N LEU A 52 3.67 4.58 10.10
CA LEU A 52 2.37 4.20 9.57
C LEU A 52 2.51 3.13 8.49
N VAL A 53 1.90 1.97 8.73
CA VAL A 53 1.81 0.87 7.78
C VAL A 53 0.59 1.09 6.91
N ASN A 54 0.79 1.53 5.67
CA ASN A 54 -0.30 1.96 4.79
C ASN A 54 -0.51 1.03 3.60
N VAL A 55 -1.74 1.00 3.09
CA VAL A 55 -2.09 0.31 1.82
C VAL A 55 -2.35 1.29 0.68
N CYS A 56 -2.50 2.57 0.99
CA CYS A 56 -2.90 3.62 0.05
C CYS A 56 -1.69 4.49 -0.32
N PRO A 57 -1.24 4.50 -1.58
CA PRO A 57 -0.16 5.38 -2.04
C PRO A 57 -0.42 6.86 -1.74
N GLY A 58 -1.69 7.29 -1.84
CA GLY A 58 -2.08 8.68 -1.54
C GLY A 58 -1.98 9.04 -0.06
N CYS A 59 -2.15 8.07 0.84
CA CYS A 59 -1.90 8.25 2.27
C CYS A 59 -0.40 8.20 2.56
N ASP A 60 0.37 7.30 1.92
CA ASP A 60 1.83 7.23 2.05
C ASP A 60 2.48 8.58 1.80
N LYS A 61 2.17 9.21 0.65
CA LYS A 61 2.72 10.50 0.28
C LYS A 61 2.38 11.59 1.30
N ARG A 62 1.13 11.64 1.77
CA ARG A 62 0.69 12.67 2.72
C ARG A 62 1.35 12.51 4.07
N PHE A 63 1.32 11.32 4.66
CA PHE A 63 1.98 11.07 5.94
C PHE A 63 3.45 11.48 5.87
N ARG A 64 4.16 10.96 4.87
CA ARG A 64 5.59 11.20 4.67
C ARG A 64 5.99 12.66 4.42
N LEU A 65 5.14 13.46 3.77
CA LEU A 65 5.48 14.84 3.38
C LEU A 65 4.86 15.90 4.28
N ASP A 66 3.65 15.66 4.79
CA ASP A 66 2.86 16.68 5.49
C ASP A 66 3.04 16.59 7.02
N TYR A 67 3.59 15.49 7.56
CA TYR A 67 3.69 15.26 9.00
C TYR A 67 5.13 14.91 9.45
N ALA A 68 5.75 15.84 10.21
CA ALA A 68 7.16 15.76 10.60
C ALA A 68 7.55 14.56 11.48
N ARG A 69 6.61 14.01 12.26
CA ARG A 69 6.86 12.92 13.22
C ARG A 69 6.40 11.55 12.71
N THR A 70 6.28 11.44 11.40
CA THR A 70 5.81 10.20 10.77
C THR A 70 6.82 9.65 9.79
N THR A 71 6.92 8.32 9.81
CA THR A 71 7.52 7.55 8.74
C THR A 71 6.46 6.63 8.15
N THR A 72 6.69 6.13 6.94
CA THR A 72 5.74 5.24 6.29
C THR A 72 6.40 3.99 5.76
N ILE A 73 5.68 2.88 5.89
CA ILE A 73 6.00 1.62 5.23
C ILE A 73 4.74 1.11 4.53
N SER A 74 4.88 0.62 3.30
CA SER A 74 3.74 0.04 2.61
C SER A 74 3.49 -1.37 3.14
N ALA A 75 2.22 -1.74 3.31
CA ALA A 75 1.83 -3.12 3.58
C ALA A 75 2.40 -4.07 2.52
N TRP A 76 2.55 -3.62 1.27
CA TRP A 76 3.16 -4.40 0.20
C TRP A 76 4.60 -4.81 0.51
N GLU A 77 5.39 -3.93 1.12
CA GLU A 77 6.78 -4.22 1.50
C GLU A 77 6.86 -5.28 2.60
N ILE A 78 5.96 -5.19 3.59
CA ILE A 78 5.88 -6.18 4.67
C ILE A 78 5.46 -7.54 4.10
N LEU A 79 4.42 -7.56 3.27
CA LEU A 79 3.94 -8.79 2.64
C LEU A 79 5.02 -9.40 1.74
N ALA A 80 5.76 -8.60 0.97
CA ALA A 80 6.82 -9.09 0.10
C ALA A 80 7.90 -9.87 0.86
N ARG A 81 8.19 -9.47 2.11
CA ARG A 81 9.18 -10.10 3.00
C ARG A 81 8.59 -11.17 3.94
N SER A 82 7.28 -11.33 3.96
CA SER A 82 6.61 -12.22 4.91
C SER A 82 6.52 -13.66 4.38
N ASP A 83 7.01 -14.63 5.12
CA ASP A 83 6.86 -16.06 4.77
C ASP A 83 5.49 -16.64 5.16
N GLY A 84 4.83 -16.04 6.16
CA GLY A 84 3.56 -16.54 6.71
C GLY A 84 2.29 -16.10 5.97
N PHE A 85 2.41 -15.32 4.88
CA PHE A 85 1.22 -14.87 4.15
C PHE A 85 0.84 -15.89 3.06
N PRO A 86 -0.40 -16.41 3.05
CA PRO A 86 -0.83 -17.38 2.05
C PRO A 86 -1.13 -16.66 0.72
N PHE A 87 -0.12 -16.58 -0.16
CA PHE A 87 -0.27 -15.98 -1.47
C PHE A 87 -1.16 -16.85 -2.38
N PRO A 88 -2.13 -16.25 -3.09
CA PRO A 88 -2.87 -16.95 -4.13
C PRO A 88 -1.95 -17.28 -5.32
N ASP A 89 -2.20 -18.42 -5.96
CA ASP A 89 -1.53 -18.82 -7.20
C ASP A 89 -2.41 -18.46 -8.41
N TYR A 90 -1.91 -17.60 -9.30
CA TYR A 90 -2.60 -17.19 -10.52
C TYR A 90 -2.23 -18.03 -11.76
N GLY A 91 -1.48 -19.12 -11.62
CA GLY A 91 -1.22 -20.09 -12.67
C GLY A 91 -0.47 -19.53 -13.88
N GLY A 92 0.47 -18.60 -13.66
CA GLY A 92 1.24 -17.97 -14.72
C GLY A 92 0.47 -16.92 -15.53
N ARG A 93 -0.71 -16.47 -15.06
CA ARG A 93 -1.53 -15.46 -15.77
C ARG A 93 -0.69 -14.23 -16.13
N LYS A 94 -0.84 -13.75 -17.37
CA LYS A 94 -0.15 -12.54 -17.85
C LYS A 94 -0.85 -11.30 -17.34
N MET A 95 -0.10 -10.40 -16.75
CA MET A 95 -0.62 -9.13 -16.22
C MET A 95 0.43 -8.03 -16.34
N SER A 96 -0.03 -6.80 -16.47
CA SER A 96 0.79 -5.60 -16.35
C SER A 96 0.35 -4.77 -15.14
N ILE A 97 1.19 -3.82 -14.71
CA ILE A 97 0.89 -2.94 -13.59
C ILE A 97 1.04 -1.48 -14.00
N ILE A 98 0.30 -0.62 -13.32
CA ILE A 98 0.56 0.81 -13.31
C ILE A 98 1.08 1.20 -11.91
N ASP A 99 2.31 1.71 -11.83
CA ASP A 99 2.84 2.20 -10.56
C ASP A 99 2.14 3.50 -10.18
N ALA A 100 1.65 3.58 -8.95
CA ALA A 100 0.84 4.71 -8.50
C ALA A 100 1.68 6.00 -8.42
N CYS A 101 1.17 7.08 -9.01
CA CYS A 101 1.88 8.37 -9.03
C CYS A 101 2.26 8.95 -7.65
N PRO A 102 1.55 8.70 -6.53
CA PRO A 102 1.97 9.24 -5.22
C PRO A 102 3.24 8.61 -4.66
N VAL A 103 3.60 7.41 -5.13
CA VAL A 103 4.81 6.67 -4.72
C VAL A 103 5.84 6.60 -5.84
N ARG A 104 5.75 7.51 -6.83
CA ARG A 104 6.66 7.59 -7.98
C ARG A 104 8.13 7.70 -7.58
N ASP A 105 8.40 8.37 -6.47
CA ASP A 105 9.71 8.58 -5.87
C ASP A 105 10.12 7.46 -4.89
N GLN A 106 9.33 6.38 -4.77
CA GLN A 106 9.50 5.34 -3.75
C GLN A 106 9.82 3.98 -4.40
N PRO A 107 11.07 3.74 -4.85
CA PRO A 107 11.47 2.47 -5.47
C PRO A 107 11.20 1.25 -4.57
N ARG A 108 11.26 1.43 -3.25
CA ARG A 108 10.89 0.41 -2.25
C ARG A 108 9.51 -0.21 -2.50
N VAL A 109 8.52 0.60 -2.88
CA VAL A 109 7.14 0.16 -3.13
C VAL A 109 7.05 -0.55 -4.49
N HIS A 110 7.72 0.00 -5.50
CA HIS A 110 7.78 -0.59 -6.85
C HIS A 110 8.36 -2.02 -6.82
N ASP A 111 9.47 -2.20 -6.09
CA ASP A 111 10.14 -3.50 -5.99
C ASP A 111 9.31 -4.49 -5.17
N ALA A 112 8.65 -4.03 -4.10
CA ALA A 112 7.75 -4.86 -3.30
C ALA A 112 6.57 -5.40 -4.12
N VAL A 113 5.91 -4.56 -4.92
CA VAL A 113 4.80 -4.99 -5.79
C VAL A 113 5.27 -6.06 -6.78
N ARG A 114 6.41 -5.86 -7.43
CA ARG A 114 6.97 -6.83 -8.39
C ARG A 114 7.35 -8.16 -7.74
N ALA A 115 7.92 -8.11 -6.53
CA ALA A 115 8.19 -9.30 -5.75
C ALA A 115 6.90 -10.07 -5.42
N LEU A 116 5.83 -9.36 -5.03
CA LEU A 116 4.52 -9.95 -4.75
C LEU A 116 3.92 -10.63 -5.99
N LEU A 117 3.97 -9.99 -7.17
CA LEU A 117 3.48 -10.60 -8.42
C LEU A 117 4.17 -11.93 -8.70
N LYS A 118 5.50 -11.99 -8.52
CA LYS A 118 6.27 -13.23 -8.69
C LYS A 118 5.84 -14.30 -7.68
N ARG A 119 5.63 -13.94 -6.42
CA ARG A 119 5.16 -14.87 -5.36
C ARG A 119 3.75 -15.40 -5.62
N MET A 120 2.93 -14.62 -6.32
CA MET A 120 1.59 -15.00 -6.75
C MET A 120 1.55 -15.77 -8.07
N ASN A 121 2.72 -16.20 -8.59
CA ASN A 121 2.86 -16.93 -9.85
C ASN A 121 2.21 -16.19 -11.05
N ILE A 122 2.44 -14.88 -11.14
CA ILE A 122 1.99 -14.04 -12.26
C ILE A 122 3.13 -13.87 -13.26
N THR A 123 2.83 -14.04 -14.56
CA THR A 123 3.76 -13.67 -15.63
C THR A 123 3.66 -12.16 -15.86
N PHE A 124 4.57 -11.42 -15.24
CA PHE A 124 4.55 -9.97 -15.28
C PHE A 124 5.08 -9.42 -16.61
N LEU A 125 4.29 -8.55 -17.25
CA LEU A 125 4.63 -7.80 -18.45
C LEU A 125 4.88 -6.33 -18.07
N GLU A 126 6.14 -5.93 -18.00
CA GLU A 126 6.54 -4.57 -17.62
C GLU A 126 6.17 -3.56 -18.74
N PRO A 127 5.33 -2.55 -18.46
CA PRO A 127 5.00 -1.52 -19.45
C PRO A 127 6.17 -0.60 -19.78
N LYS A 128 6.06 0.10 -20.92
CA LYS A 128 7.06 1.13 -21.32
C LYS A 128 7.17 2.26 -20.29
N ALA A 129 6.03 2.75 -19.80
CA ALA A 129 5.96 3.83 -18.81
C ALA A 129 5.69 3.21 -17.43
N THR A 130 6.73 3.08 -16.63
CA THR A 130 6.69 2.36 -15.35
C THR A 130 7.63 2.98 -14.32
N ARG A 131 7.54 2.55 -13.05
CA ARG A 131 8.31 3.07 -11.91
C ARG A 131 8.23 4.61 -11.84
N THR A 132 9.39 5.27 -11.86
CA THR A 132 9.51 6.74 -11.83
C THR A 132 8.95 7.42 -13.07
N GLN A 133 8.77 6.68 -14.18
CA GLN A 133 8.22 7.14 -15.45
C GLN A 133 6.75 6.75 -15.64
N SER A 134 6.11 6.17 -14.62
CA SER A 134 4.70 5.76 -14.69
C SER A 134 3.77 6.97 -14.93
N ILE A 135 2.84 6.79 -15.87
CA ILE A 135 1.80 7.78 -16.19
C ILE A 135 0.71 7.69 -15.12
N CYS A 136 0.15 8.83 -14.72
CA CYS A 136 -0.93 8.84 -13.73
C CYS A 136 -2.17 8.09 -14.26
N CYS A 137 -2.83 7.33 -13.39
CA CYS A 137 -4.07 6.59 -13.71
C CYS A 137 -5.26 7.50 -14.10
N GLY A 138 -5.11 8.83 -14.06
CA GLY A 138 -6.18 9.79 -14.35
C GLY A 138 -7.19 9.93 -13.21
N ASP A 139 -7.07 9.12 -12.15
CA ASP A 139 -7.96 9.20 -11.00
C ASP A 139 -7.78 10.54 -10.26
N SER A 140 -8.90 11.18 -9.95
CA SER A 140 -8.97 12.45 -9.24
C SER A 140 -10.07 12.43 -8.18
N TRP A 141 -9.64 12.46 -6.90
CA TRP A 141 -10.44 12.90 -5.74
C TRP A 141 -11.72 12.08 -5.38
N PRO A 142 -12.45 12.42 -4.29
CA PRO A 142 -12.25 11.96 -2.91
C PRO A 142 -12.44 10.44 -2.66
N ILE A 143 -12.69 9.62 -3.69
CA ILE A 143 -13.06 8.20 -3.57
C ILE A 143 -12.11 7.37 -4.45
N ALA A 144 -10.81 7.48 -4.21
CA ALA A 144 -9.83 6.72 -4.99
C ALA A 144 -9.82 5.26 -4.51
N HIS A 145 -10.39 4.38 -5.32
CA HIS A 145 -10.06 2.96 -5.30
C HIS A 145 -8.53 2.85 -5.38
N SER A 146 -7.93 2.03 -4.53
CA SER A 146 -6.49 1.78 -4.47
C SER A 146 -5.89 1.69 -5.88
N CYS A 147 -5.14 2.72 -6.33
CA CYS A 147 -4.58 2.83 -7.69
C CYS A 147 -3.38 1.87 -7.87
N LEU A 148 -3.59 0.59 -7.57
CA LEU A 148 -2.79 -0.54 -8.03
C LEU A 148 -3.66 -1.31 -9.04
N ALA A 149 -3.83 -0.76 -10.24
CA ALA A 149 -4.56 -1.45 -11.29
C ALA A 149 -3.62 -2.50 -11.89
N ILE A 150 -3.83 -3.76 -11.52
CA ILE A 150 -3.26 -4.89 -12.23
C ILE A 150 -4.14 -5.09 -13.47
N LEU A 151 -3.64 -4.68 -14.63
CA LEU A 151 -4.36 -4.82 -15.88
C LEU A 151 -4.05 -6.21 -16.45
N THR A 152 -5.07 -7.05 -16.56
CA THR A 152 -4.98 -8.29 -17.34
C THR A 152 -4.99 -7.91 -18.81
N THR A 153 -3.93 -8.24 -19.53
CA THR A 153 -3.87 -8.17 -21.00
C THR A 153 -4.41 -9.46 -21.60
#